data_AF-A0A3D3BWM9-F1
#
_entry.id   AF-A0A3D3BWM9-F1
#
_cell.length_a   1.000
_cell.length_b   1.000
_cell.length_c   1.000
_cell.angle_alpha   90.00
_cell.angle_beta   90.00
_cell.angle_gamma   90.00
#
_symmetry.space_group_name_H-M   'P 1'
#
loop_
_entity.id
_entity.type
_entity.pdbx_description
1 polymer ?
#
loop_
_entity_poly.entity_id
_entity_poly.type
_entity_poly.pdbx_seq_one_letter_code
_entity_poly.pdbx_strand_id
1 'polypeptide(L)'
;MALTRYCSAPARQQTEALAELSEPDIPSLTRREKEVYKLAIKGYSIKKIAEELDISSSTVEFHRSNILRKAGVTSIAELIARALESR
;
A
#
# COMPACT_ATOMS: atom_id res chain seq x y z
N MET A 1 41.24 22.25 -10.55
CA MET A 1 40.40 21.03 -10.39
C MET A 1 39.69 21.11 -9.04
N ALA A 2 38.41 21.47 -9.04
CA ALA A 2 37.46 21.20 -7.93
C ALA A 2 36.04 21.57 -8.41
N LEU A 3 35.45 20.74 -9.27
CA LEU A 3 34.01 20.78 -9.53
C LEU A 3 33.31 19.99 -8.43
N THR A 4 33.09 20.65 -7.28
CA THR A 4 32.20 20.15 -6.23
C THR A 4 30.80 20.63 -6.60
N ARG A 5 30.07 19.78 -7.33
CA ARG A 5 28.95 18.98 -6.81
C ARG A 5 27.83 19.83 -6.22
N TYR A 6 26.67 19.66 -6.86
CA TYR A 6 25.33 19.72 -6.27
C TYR A 6 24.66 21.10 -6.17
N CYS A 7 24.29 21.62 -7.35
CA CYS A 7 23.01 22.31 -7.58
C CYS A 7 21.94 21.18 -7.71
N SER A 8 20.75 21.16 -7.12
CA SER A 8 19.85 22.18 -6.58
C SER A 8 18.68 21.47 -5.86
N ALA A 9 18.22 22.09 -4.76
CA ALA A 9 16.85 22.04 -4.22
C ALA A 9 16.30 20.71 -3.67
N PRO A 10 15.96 20.64 -2.36
CA PRO A 10 15.14 19.58 -1.80
C PRO A 10 13.66 19.89 -2.14
N ALA A 11 13.26 19.65 -3.38
CA ALA A 11 11.87 19.81 -3.78
C ALA A 11 11.12 18.48 -3.61
N ARG A 12 10.54 18.28 -2.41
CA ARG A 12 9.24 17.63 -2.16
C ARG A 12 9.01 17.45 -0.65
N GLN A 13 8.99 18.55 0.08
CA GLN A 13 8.26 18.64 1.35
C GLN A 13 6.77 18.79 1.05
N GLN A 14 6.09 17.74 0.60
CA GLN A 14 4.61 17.68 0.61
C GLN A 14 4.16 16.21 0.68
N THR A 15 4.02 15.66 1.89
CA THR A 15 2.85 14.88 2.37
C THR A 15 3.07 14.45 3.83
N GLU A 16 3.33 15.41 4.72
CA GLU A 16 3.31 15.19 6.17
C GLU A 16 1.94 15.65 6.72
N ALA A 17 0.86 14.88 6.51
CA ALA A 17 -0.44 15.19 7.13
C ALA A 17 -1.55 14.11 7.12
N LEU A 18 -1.39 12.89 6.58
CA LEU A 18 -2.56 11.98 6.42
C LEU A 18 -2.29 10.49 6.67
N ALA A 19 -1.62 10.16 7.77
CA ALA A 19 -1.36 8.77 8.13
C ALA A 19 -1.66 8.43 9.60
N GLU A 20 -2.78 8.92 10.16
CA GLU A 20 -3.50 8.19 11.20
C GLU A 20 -4.25 6.98 10.60
N LEU A 21 -3.58 6.24 9.72
CA LEU A 21 -4.17 5.09 9.04
C LEU A 21 -4.01 3.89 9.97
N SER A 22 -5.09 3.64 10.72
CA SER A 22 -5.51 2.36 11.30
C SER A 22 -4.49 1.27 11.02
N GLU A 23 -3.74 0.88 12.06
CA GLU A 23 -2.88 -0.30 11.94
C GLU A 23 -3.76 -1.45 11.41
N PRO A 24 -3.30 -2.17 10.37
CA PRO A 24 -4.09 -3.29 9.87
C PRO A 24 -4.23 -4.27 11.03
N ASP A 25 -5.46 -4.55 11.43
CA ASP A 25 -5.85 -5.51 12.49
C ASP A 25 -5.40 -6.97 12.17
N ILE A 26 -4.64 -7.15 11.09
CA ILE A 26 -4.05 -8.41 10.65
C ILE A 26 -2.57 -8.40 11.08
N PRO A 27 -2.23 -9.01 12.23
CA PRO A 27 -0.89 -8.96 12.82
C PRO A 27 0.21 -9.65 11.99
N SER A 28 -0.12 -10.27 10.84
CA SER A 28 0.80 -11.10 10.04
C SER A 28 1.12 -10.56 8.64
N LEU A 29 0.69 -9.35 8.28
CA LEU A 29 1.03 -8.76 6.99
C LEU A 29 2.49 -8.27 6.98
N THR A 30 3.24 -8.69 5.96
CA THR A 30 4.56 -8.14 5.66
C THR A 30 4.46 -6.68 5.23
N ARG A 31 5.57 -5.94 5.26
CA ARG A 31 5.60 -4.52 4.88
C ARG A 31 4.96 -4.27 3.50
N ARG A 32 5.29 -5.09 2.51
CA ARG A 32 4.77 -4.93 1.14
C ARG A 32 3.29 -5.27 1.03
N GLU A 33 2.84 -6.30 1.76
CA GLU A 33 1.42 -6.63 1.85
C GLU A 33 0.62 -5.52 2.54
N LYS A 34 1.18 -4.86 3.56
CA LYS A 34 0.53 -3.70 4.20
C LYS A 34 0.34 -2.52 3.24
N GLU A 35 1.32 -2.25 2.37
CA GLU A 35 1.20 -1.21 1.34
C GLU A 35 0.09 -1.52 0.34
N VAL A 36 0.07 -2.75 -0.18
CA VAL A 36 -1.00 -3.21 -1.09
C VAL A 36 -2.36 -3.18 -0.39
N TYR A 37 -2.45 -3.62 0.86
CA TYR A 37 -3.66 -3.59 1.67
C TYR A 37 -4.20 -2.16 1.82
N LYS A 38 -3.34 -1.20 2.19
CA LYS A 38 -3.72 0.22 2.35
C LYS A 38 -4.28 0.84 1.07
N LEU A 39 -3.77 0.45 -0.09
CA LEU A 39 -4.28 0.95 -1.36
C LEU A 39 -5.56 0.20 -1.79
N ALA A 40 -5.67 -1.09 -1.46
CA ALA A 40 -6.87 -1.87 -1.71
C ALA A 40 -8.08 -1.39 -0.89
N ILE A 41 -7.91 -1.06 0.39
CA ILE A 41 -8.98 -0.51 1.23
C ILE A 41 -9.46 0.87 0.75
N LYS A 42 -8.61 1.62 0.03
CA LYS A 42 -8.99 2.87 -0.64
C LYS A 42 -9.80 2.65 -1.92
N GLY A 43 -10.04 1.40 -2.32
CA GLY A 43 -10.78 1.05 -3.53
C GLY A 43 -9.97 1.18 -4.82
N TYR A 44 -8.63 1.22 -4.75
CA TYR A 44 -7.81 1.28 -5.96
C TYR A 44 -7.83 -0.05 -6.73
N SER A 45 -7.82 0.07 -8.07
CA SER A 45 -7.72 -1.07 -8.97
C SER A 45 -6.31 -1.68 -8.96
N ILE A 46 -6.18 -2.94 -9.36
CA ILE A 46 -4.90 -3.65 -9.42
C ILE A 46 -3.86 -2.87 -10.24
N LYS A 47 -4.29 -2.31 -11.38
CA LYS A 47 -3.43 -1.50 -12.25
C LYS A 47 -2.94 -0.24 -11.55
N LYS A 48 -3.84 0.46 -10.86
CA LYS A 48 -3.46 1.67 -10.11
C LYS A 48 -2.53 1.34 -8.94
N ILE A 49 -2.76 0.24 -8.23
CA ILE A 49 -1.87 -0.22 -7.15
C ILE A 49 -0.47 -0.56 -7.72
N ALA A 50 -0.43 -1.21 -8.88
CA ALA A 50 0.80 -1.54 -9.58
C ALA A 50 1.60 -0.28 -9.96
N GLU A 51 0.92 0.75 -10.48
CA GLU A 51 1.53 2.04 -10.80
C GLU A 51 2.04 2.79 -9.56
N GLU A 52 1.24 2.85 -8.49
CA GLU A 52 1.60 3.55 -7.24
C GLU A 52 2.79 2.89 -6.52
N LEU A 53 2.93 1.57 -6.64
CA LEU A 53 3.99 0.82 -5.98
C LEU A 53 5.16 0.49 -6.91
N ASP A 54 5.11 0.88 -8.18
CA ASP A 54 6.09 0.57 -9.22
C ASP A 54 6.40 -0.94 -9.34
N ILE A 55 5.34 -1.77 -9.40
CA ILE A 55 5.43 -3.24 -9.53
C ILE A 55 4.47 -3.77 -10.57
N SER A 56 4.70 -4.99 -11.06
CA SER A 56 3.80 -5.63 -12.01
C SER A 56 2.42 -5.94 -11.40
N SER A 57 1.36 -5.86 -12.22
CA SER A 57 0.00 -6.23 -11.82
C SER A 57 -0.08 -7.68 -11.32
N SER A 58 0.70 -8.59 -11.89
CA SER A 58 0.78 -9.98 -11.43
C SER A 58 1.38 -10.09 -10.03
N THR A 59 2.32 -9.21 -9.68
CA THR A 59 2.91 -9.12 -8.33
C THR A 59 1.88 -8.59 -7.34
N VAL A 60 1.07 -7.60 -7.73
CA VAL A 60 -0.05 -7.11 -6.92
C VAL A 60 -1.07 -8.23 -6.67
N GLU A 61 -1.42 -9.01 -7.68
CA GLU A 61 -2.31 -10.18 -7.53
C GLU A 61 -1.73 -11.22 -6.56
N PHE A 62 -0.44 -11.53 -6.67
CA PHE A 62 0.23 -12.43 -5.73
C PHE A 62 0.15 -11.90 -4.28
N HIS A 63 0.46 -10.62 -4.06
CA HIS A 63 0.34 -10.00 -2.74
C HIS A 63 -1.12 -10.02 -2.25
N ARG A 64 -2.11 -9.74 -3.11
CA ARG A 64 -3.54 -9.81 -2.75
C ARG A 64 -3.94 -11.21 -2.30
N SER A 65 -3.56 -12.25 -3.04
CA SER A 65 -3.86 -13.63 -2.65
C SER A 65 -3.26 -14.01 -1.30
N ASN A 66 -2.05 -13.54 -0.99
CA ASN A 66 -1.46 -13.73 0.33
C ASN A 66 -2.16 -12.95 1.43
N ILE A 67 -2.56 -11.70 1.16
CA ILE A 67 -3.33 -10.87 2.09
C ILE A 67 -4.67 -11.52 2.40
N LEU A 68 -5.42 -11.95 1.39
CA LEU A 68 -6.72 -12.61 1.56
C LEU A 68 -6.58 -13.88 2.42
N ARG A 69 -5.58 -14.73 2.11
CA ARG A 69 -5.27 -15.93 2.90
C ARG A 69 -4.94 -15.60 4.36
N LYS A 70 -4.13 -14.56 4.60
CA LYS A 70 -3.73 -14.14 5.95
C LYS A 70 -4.85 -13.46 6.74
N ALA A 71 -5.73 -12.74 6.05
CA ALA A 71 -6.91 -12.10 6.61
C ALA A 71 -8.07 -13.09 6.83
N GLY A 72 -7.96 -14.30 6.27
CA GLY A 72 -9.01 -15.33 6.36
C GLY A 72 -10.27 -14.99 5.57
N VAL A 73 -10.15 -14.17 4.53
CA VAL A 73 -11.29 -13.74 3.69
C VAL A 73 -11.14 -14.27 2.28
N THR A 74 -12.25 -14.39 1.57
CA THR A 74 -12.25 -14.95 0.20
C THR A 74 -12.17 -13.86 -0.87
N SER A 75 -12.60 -12.65 -0.55
CA SER A 75 -12.81 -11.58 -1.51
C SER A 75 -12.23 -10.25 -1.04
N ILE A 76 -11.81 -9.40 -1.99
CA ILE A 76 -11.35 -8.04 -1.66
C ILE A 76 -12.47 -7.19 -1.08
N ALA A 77 -13.71 -7.40 -1.52
CA ALA A 77 -14.88 -6.70 -0.99
C ALA A 77 -15.09 -7.05 0.49
N GLU A 78 -14.91 -8.32 0.85
CA GLU A 78 -14.97 -8.81 2.24
C GLU A 78 -13.81 -8.24 3.08
N LEU A 79 -12.61 -8.16 2.50
CA LEU A 79 -11.46 -7.48 3.12
C LEU A 79 -11.75 -6.00 3.43
N ILE A 80 -12.40 -5.30 2.50
CA ILE A 80 -12.80 -3.90 2.65
C ILE A 80 -13.91 -3.78 3.70
N ALA A 81 -14.93 -4.64 3.64
CA ALA A 81 -16.02 -4.66 4.61
C ALA A 81 -15.49 -4.83 6.04
N ARG A 82 -14.62 -5.82 6.28
CA ARG A 82 -13.99 -6.02 7.58
C ARG A 82 -13.16 -4.82 8.04
N ALA A 83 -12.43 -4.19 7.11
CA ALA A 83 -11.66 -2.98 7.43
C ALA A 83 -12.55 -1.79 7.83
N LEU A 84 -13.78 -1.74 7.31
CA LEU A 84 -14.77 -0.73 7.67
C LEU A 84 -15.53 -1.08 8.96
N GLU A 85 -15.76 -2.36 9.24
CA GLU A 85 -16.41 -2.85 10.46
C GLU A 85 -15.56 -2.64 11.71
N SER A 86 -14.23 -2.77 11.62
CA SER A 86 -13.30 -2.55 12.74
C SER A 86 -13.05 -1.07 13.09
N ARG A 87 -13.95 -0.16 12.69
CA ARG A 87 -13.82 1.30 12.87
C ARG A 87 -14.70 1.84 14.00
#